data_AF-A0A1Q8TR99-F1
#
_entry.id   AF-A0A1Q8TR99-F1
#
_cell.length_a   1.000
_cell.length_b   1.000
_cell.length_c   1.000
_cell.angle_alpha   90.00
_cell.angle_beta   90.00
_cell.angle_gamma   90.00
#
_symmetry.space_group_name_H-M   'P 1'
#
loop_
_entity.id
_entity.type
_entity.pdbx_description
1 polymer ?
#
loop_
_entity_poly.entity_id
_entity_poly.type
_entity_poly.pdbx_seq_one_letter_code
_entity_poly.pdbx_strand_id
1 'polypeptide(L)'
;MHATDRAAGVLLGAACGDALGVPYEFARRLGSDEKPAMIGGGLGPYKPGEYSDDTQMHVCIAAVASTGTDLTNPTALDQIARNFHFWRDGGASDIGNQTSGVLRAAKSHKTGTPAQAMTAEADAYTARTRFSAGNGSLMRTGIVALAYLDDVDGMVRAATVISSLTHSDPECVEACILWCAGIRTAVLEGTFDGVRDGITLLPEDRQEIWHARLDEAEANPPHHWDRNGYVVTALQAAWSAITRTPVPELAPERGSFPAQHFQLATEAAVRAGNDTDTVAAIAGALLGARWGVSAIPLAWQQAVNGWPTMTAPDLVRLAVLTARKGMDDNDGWPSAPRVKIPGYAGKEYATQHPDDPGVLLGNLPMTEFAGTPPVDAVVSLCRVGQGPIFSGTDVEHVRVWLVDKEGENPNLHYALDQAARQVLRLRKEGKRVFLHCVAGRSRTPAVAATYSTLLGTDPRTALTDVWAALGKHWTLLAHPQLHDAVYELAGQPPYPPQPRPRRRFFRKRS
;
A
#
# COMPACT_ATOMS: atom_id res chain seq x y z
N MET A 1 13.27 -5.83 -4.78
CA MET A 1 12.57 -4.53 -4.80
C MET A 1 11.09 -4.69 -5.11
N HIS A 2 10.67 -5.49 -6.09
CA HIS A 2 9.26 -5.83 -6.31
C HIS A 2 8.55 -6.40 -5.08
N ALA A 3 9.14 -7.41 -4.44
CA ALA A 3 8.57 -7.98 -3.22
C ALA A 3 8.44 -6.95 -2.07
N THR A 4 9.31 -5.93 -2.03
CA THR A 4 9.22 -4.86 -1.02
C THR A 4 8.12 -3.86 -1.35
N ASP A 5 7.94 -3.48 -2.62
CA ASP A 5 6.82 -2.65 -3.09
C ASP A 5 5.48 -3.34 -2.82
N ARG A 6 5.40 -4.63 -3.15
CA ARG A 6 4.26 -5.51 -2.87
C ARG A 6 3.97 -5.68 -1.38
N ALA A 7 4.99 -5.97 -0.58
CA ALA A 7 4.86 -6.05 0.88
C ALA A 7 4.34 -4.73 1.47
N ALA A 8 4.92 -3.59 1.07
CA ALA A 8 4.48 -2.27 1.50
C ALA A 8 3.01 -1.99 1.13
N GLY A 9 2.54 -2.55 0.00
CA GLY A 9 1.16 -2.43 -0.45
C GLY A 9 0.14 -3.19 0.40
N VAL A 10 0.53 -4.22 1.19
CA VAL A 10 -0.44 -5.06 1.91
C VAL A 10 -1.21 -4.28 2.99
N LEU A 11 -0.49 -3.71 3.97
CA LEU A 11 -1.14 -3.01 5.08
C LEU A 11 -1.73 -1.67 4.63
N LEU A 12 -1.04 -0.96 3.74
CA LEU A 12 -1.55 0.30 3.18
C LEU A 12 -2.76 0.07 2.27
N GLY A 13 -2.77 -1.00 1.49
CA GLY A 13 -3.88 -1.38 0.64
C GLY A 13 -5.12 -1.74 1.45
N ALA A 14 -4.96 -2.50 2.54
CA ALA A 14 -6.02 -2.77 3.50
C ALA A 14 -6.59 -1.47 4.09
N ALA A 15 -5.73 -0.58 4.57
CA ALA A 15 -6.13 0.71 5.15
C ALA A 15 -6.86 1.63 4.17
N CYS A 16 -6.40 1.68 2.92
CA CYS A 16 -7.09 2.44 1.88
C CYS A 16 -8.45 1.81 1.52
N GLY A 17 -8.55 0.48 1.50
CA GLY A 17 -9.82 -0.22 1.27
C GLY A 17 -10.82 0.06 2.38
N ASP A 18 -10.40 -0.13 3.63
CA ASP A 18 -11.14 0.17 4.86
C ASP A 18 -11.67 1.62 4.84
N ALA A 19 -10.78 2.62 4.81
CA ALA A 19 -11.17 4.04 4.84
C ALA A 19 -12.07 4.46 3.66
N LEU A 20 -12.00 3.75 2.52
CA LEU A 20 -12.88 3.99 1.38
C LEU A 20 -14.28 3.38 1.58
N GLY A 21 -14.36 2.26 2.28
CA GLY A 21 -15.61 1.55 2.59
C GLY A 21 -16.38 2.12 3.78
N VAL A 22 -15.69 2.67 4.79
CA VAL A 22 -16.29 3.21 6.02
C VAL A 22 -17.55 4.07 5.79
N PRO A 23 -17.58 5.03 4.86
CA PRO A 23 -18.75 5.92 4.70
C PRO A 23 -20.03 5.21 4.26
N TYR A 24 -19.92 3.98 3.74
CA TYR A 24 -21.00 3.27 3.06
C TYR A 24 -21.45 2.02 3.81
N GLU A 25 -20.86 1.75 4.97
CA GLU A 25 -21.14 0.57 5.79
C GLU A 25 -22.62 0.57 6.22
N PHE A 26 -23.32 -0.51 5.89
CA PHE A 26 -24.78 -0.69 6.05
C PHE A 26 -25.66 0.43 5.47
N ALA A 27 -25.09 1.31 4.64
CA ALA A 27 -25.80 2.35 3.93
C ALA A 27 -26.41 1.81 2.64
N ARG A 28 -27.06 2.70 1.86
CA ARG A 28 -27.51 2.35 0.52
C ARG A 28 -26.30 1.96 -0.33
N ARG A 29 -26.36 0.77 -0.94
CA ARG A 29 -25.38 0.33 -1.94
C ARG A 29 -25.23 1.36 -3.06
N LEU A 30 -23.97 1.66 -3.39
CA LEU A 30 -23.62 2.57 -4.47
C LEU A 30 -23.96 1.98 -5.85
N GLY A 31 -24.39 2.84 -6.77
CA GLY A 31 -24.60 2.54 -8.18
C GLY A 31 -23.29 2.33 -8.96
N SER A 32 -23.40 1.92 -10.22
CA SER A 32 -22.25 1.73 -11.11
C SER A 32 -21.61 3.04 -11.57
N ASP A 33 -22.34 4.15 -11.52
CA ASP A 33 -21.90 5.51 -11.86
C ASP A 33 -21.37 6.30 -10.65
N GLU A 34 -21.69 5.87 -9.43
CA GLU A 34 -21.24 6.51 -8.19
C GLU A 34 -19.80 6.10 -7.83
N LYS A 35 -18.94 7.06 -7.51
CA LYS A 35 -17.55 6.78 -7.11
C LYS A 35 -17.41 6.83 -5.59
N PRO A 36 -16.97 5.74 -4.93
CA PRO A 36 -16.62 5.76 -3.52
C PRO A 36 -15.56 6.83 -3.23
N ALA A 37 -15.65 7.47 -2.06
CA ALA A 37 -14.68 8.45 -1.59
C ALA A 37 -14.50 8.33 -0.08
N MET A 38 -13.29 8.60 0.42
CA MET A 38 -12.93 8.55 1.84
C MET A 38 -13.48 9.77 2.61
N ILE A 39 -14.79 9.89 2.73
CA ILE A 39 -15.47 11.06 3.31
C ILE A 39 -15.72 10.95 4.83
N GLY A 40 -15.33 9.83 5.46
CA GLY A 40 -15.60 9.55 6.88
C GLY A 40 -17.07 9.24 7.16
N GLY A 41 -17.47 9.31 8.42
CA GLY A 41 -18.80 8.87 8.88
C GLY A 41 -18.84 7.35 9.09
N GLY A 42 -19.86 6.68 8.56
CA GLY A 42 -20.10 5.25 8.82
C GLY A 42 -20.76 5.02 10.18
N LEU A 43 -20.53 3.84 10.78
CA LEU A 43 -21.02 3.52 12.12
C LEU A 43 -20.29 4.28 13.24
N GLY A 44 -19.07 4.75 12.98
CA GLY A 44 -18.27 5.56 13.90
C GLY A 44 -18.25 7.05 13.55
N PRO A 45 -17.67 7.90 14.43
CA PRO A 45 -17.43 9.32 14.14
C PRO A 45 -16.14 9.53 13.32
N TYR A 46 -15.87 8.67 12.33
CA TYR A 46 -14.63 8.67 11.56
C TYR A 46 -14.48 9.93 10.70
N LYS A 47 -13.28 10.50 10.68
CA LYS A 47 -12.93 11.64 9.82
C LYS A 47 -12.67 11.19 8.38
N PRO A 48 -12.65 12.12 7.39
CA PRO A 48 -12.20 11.80 6.05
C PRO A 48 -10.81 11.12 6.04
N GLY A 49 -10.72 9.99 5.35
CA GLY A 49 -9.52 9.15 5.30
C GLY A 49 -9.26 8.30 6.54
N GLU A 50 -10.09 8.39 7.57
CA GLU A 50 -9.92 7.60 8.80
C GLU A 50 -10.40 6.15 8.60
N TYR A 51 -9.51 5.19 8.86
CA TYR A 51 -9.81 3.76 8.80
C TYR A 51 -10.42 3.22 10.11
N SER A 52 -11.18 2.13 10.04
CA SER A 52 -11.98 1.54 11.11
C SER A 52 -11.27 0.39 11.85
N ASP A 53 -12.03 -0.49 12.53
CA ASP A 53 -11.47 -1.58 13.33
C ASP A 53 -10.70 -2.62 12.52
N ASP A 54 -11.02 -2.80 11.23
CA ASP A 54 -10.27 -3.63 10.30
C ASP A 54 -8.77 -3.29 10.36
N THR A 55 -8.42 -2.04 10.04
CA THR A 55 -7.03 -1.59 10.01
C THR A 55 -6.49 -1.35 11.41
N GLN A 56 -7.30 -0.86 12.36
CA GLN A 56 -6.84 -0.62 13.74
C GLN A 56 -6.40 -1.91 14.43
N MET A 57 -7.11 -3.02 14.20
CA MET A 57 -6.68 -4.33 14.71
C MET A 57 -5.55 -4.92 13.85
N HIS A 58 -5.51 -4.65 12.55
CA HIS A 58 -4.40 -5.05 11.68
C HIS A 58 -3.07 -4.44 12.14
N VAL A 59 -3.06 -3.14 12.51
CA VAL A 59 -1.86 -2.47 13.04
C VAL A 59 -1.46 -2.99 14.42
N CYS A 60 -2.39 -3.48 15.24
CA CYS A 60 -2.06 -4.14 16.52
C CYS A 60 -1.20 -5.39 16.31
N ILE A 61 -1.48 -6.18 15.26
CA ILE A 61 -0.67 -7.34 14.87
C ILE A 61 0.63 -6.87 14.23
N ALA A 62 0.57 -5.89 13.32
CA ALA A 62 1.74 -5.37 12.61
C ALA A 62 2.79 -4.76 13.55
N ALA A 63 2.38 -4.09 14.62
CA ALA A 63 3.27 -3.56 15.64
C ALA A 63 4.17 -4.64 16.25
N VAL A 64 3.64 -5.86 16.46
CA VAL A 64 4.43 -7.01 16.96
C VAL A 64 5.23 -7.65 15.82
N ALA A 65 4.60 -7.90 14.68
CA ALA A 65 5.22 -8.56 13.54
C ALA A 65 6.42 -7.78 12.99
N SER A 66 6.35 -6.45 13.00
CA SER A 66 7.42 -5.55 12.56
C SER A 66 8.69 -5.61 13.42
N THR A 67 8.66 -6.28 14.58
CA THR A 67 9.87 -6.50 15.41
C THR A 67 10.69 -7.71 14.96
N GLY A 68 10.17 -8.52 14.02
CA GLY A 68 10.78 -9.77 13.59
C GLY A 68 10.53 -10.96 14.52
N THR A 69 9.68 -10.79 15.54
CA THR A 69 9.30 -11.87 16.44
C THR A 69 8.42 -12.91 15.72
N ASP A 70 8.68 -14.20 15.97
CA ASP A 70 7.79 -15.29 15.55
C ASP A 70 6.42 -15.14 16.21
N LEU A 71 5.39 -14.95 15.39
CA LEU A 71 4.01 -14.73 15.84
C LEU A 71 3.34 -15.97 16.41
N THR A 72 3.95 -17.15 16.29
CA THR A 72 3.48 -18.37 16.99
C THR A 72 3.96 -18.45 18.45
N ASN A 73 4.92 -17.60 18.84
CA ASN A 73 5.44 -17.56 20.19
C ASN A 73 4.38 -17.02 21.18
N PRO A 74 4.16 -17.66 22.34
CA PRO A 74 3.27 -17.17 23.39
C PRO A 74 3.49 -15.70 23.78
N THR A 75 4.73 -15.23 23.80
CA THR A 75 5.06 -13.82 24.14
C THR A 75 4.54 -12.86 23.07
N ALA A 76 4.64 -13.23 21.79
CA ALA A 76 4.13 -12.43 20.68
C ALA A 76 2.59 -12.37 20.72
N LEU A 77 1.95 -13.52 20.92
CA LEU A 77 0.49 -13.62 21.04
C LEU A 77 -0.01 -12.80 22.22
N ASP A 78 0.67 -12.84 23.36
CA ASP A 78 0.34 -12.02 24.52
C ASP A 78 0.47 -10.53 24.24
N GLN A 79 1.48 -10.12 23.48
CA GLN A 79 1.63 -8.72 23.11
C GLN A 79 0.53 -8.28 22.13
N ILE A 80 0.14 -9.13 21.18
CA ILE A 80 -1.00 -8.87 20.27
C ILE A 80 -2.29 -8.73 21.09
N ALA A 81 -2.54 -9.64 22.03
CA ALA A 81 -3.70 -9.59 22.93
C ALA A 81 -3.72 -8.30 23.78
N ARG A 82 -2.57 -7.88 24.31
CA ARG A 82 -2.43 -6.59 25.02
C ARG A 82 -2.71 -5.41 24.11
N ASN A 83 -2.22 -5.43 22.87
CA ASN A 83 -2.48 -4.38 21.88
C ASN A 83 -3.99 -4.28 21.58
N PHE A 84 -4.69 -5.40 21.42
CA PHE A 84 -6.15 -5.42 21.24
C PHE A 84 -6.91 -4.86 22.44
N HIS A 85 -6.49 -5.17 23.67
CA HIS A 85 -7.10 -4.56 24.86
C HIS A 85 -6.83 -3.06 24.94
N PHE A 86 -5.60 -2.62 24.65
CA PHE A 86 -5.24 -1.21 24.63
C PHE A 86 -6.03 -0.43 23.58
N TRP A 87 -6.14 -0.99 22.38
CA TRP A 87 -6.98 -0.46 21.31
C TRP A 87 -8.45 -0.35 21.74
N ARG A 88 -9.03 -1.44 22.26
CA ARG A 88 -10.44 -1.45 22.71
C ARG A 88 -10.73 -0.35 23.75
N ASP A 89 -9.81 -0.10 24.66
CA ASP A 89 -10.04 0.83 25.77
C ASP A 89 -9.83 2.30 25.40
N GLY A 90 -8.97 2.58 24.42
CA GLY A 90 -8.52 3.93 24.13
C GLY A 90 -8.56 4.36 22.67
N GLY A 91 -8.99 3.48 21.75
CA GLY A 91 -8.90 3.72 20.30
C GLY A 91 -10.08 3.23 19.47
N ALA A 92 -10.81 2.20 19.92
CA ALA A 92 -11.93 1.64 19.17
C ALA A 92 -13.08 2.66 19.04
N SER A 93 -13.38 3.05 17.81
CA SER A 93 -14.53 3.90 17.46
C SER A 93 -15.74 3.05 17.07
N ASP A 94 -15.50 1.92 16.42
CA ASP A 94 -16.41 0.79 16.30
C ASP A 94 -15.68 -0.51 16.64
N ILE A 95 -16.44 -1.55 16.99
CA ILE A 95 -15.91 -2.89 17.28
C ILE A 95 -17.00 -3.95 17.10
N GLY A 96 -16.72 -4.94 16.26
CA GLY A 96 -17.62 -6.08 16.05
C GLY A 96 -18.04 -6.78 17.36
N ASN A 97 -19.32 -7.18 17.44
CA ASN A 97 -19.95 -7.72 18.66
C ASN A 97 -19.18 -8.91 19.28
N GLN A 98 -18.72 -9.85 18.46
CA GLN A 98 -17.95 -11.01 18.92
C GLN A 98 -16.59 -10.58 19.48
N THR A 99 -15.84 -9.76 18.75
CA THR A 99 -14.55 -9.20 19.19
C THR A 99 -14.72 -8.48 20.53
N SER A 100 -15.69 -7.57 20.64
CA SER A 100 -15.98 -6.83 21.87
C SER A 100 -16.33 -7.75 23.04
N GLY A 101 -17.16 -8.77 22.78
CA GLY A 101 -17.57 -9.78 23.75
C GLY A 101 -16.39 -10.60 24.29
N VAL A 102 -15.56 -11.14 23.40
CA VAL A 102 -14.36 -11.91 23.77
C VAL A 102 -13.38 -11.05 24.55
N LEU A 103 -13.03 -9.85 24.05
CA LEU A 103 -12.10 -8.96 24.74
C LEU A 103 -12.60 -8.53 26.13
N ARG A 104 -13.91 -8.28 26.28
CA ARG A 104 -14.49 -7.93 27.58
C ARG A 104 -14.45 -9.11 28.55
N ALA A 105 -14.80 -10.30 28.10
CA ALA A 105 -14.80 -11.49 28.94
C ALA A 105 -13.38 -11.89 29.36
N ALA A 106 -12.42 -11.84 28.44
CA ALA A 106 -11.01 -12.20 28.68
C ALA A 106 -10.37 -11.34 29.78
N LYS A 107 -10.73 -10.06 29.88
CA LYS A 107 -10.27 -9.19 30.99
C LYS A 107 -10.71 -9.62 32.37
N SER A 108 -11.77 -10.42 32.46
CA SER A 108 -12.29 -10.93 33.74
C SER A 108 -11.52 -12.15 34.25
N HIS A 109 -10.62 -12.72 33.43
CA HIS A 109 -9.77 -13.84 33.83
C HIS A 109 -8.77 -13.40 34.90
N LYS A 110 -8.69 -14.17 35.99
CA LYS A 110 -7.78 -13.91 37.13
C LYS A 110 -6.43 -14.62 37.00
N THR A 111 -6.32 -15.56 36.07
CA THR A 111 -5.19 -16.46 35.87
C THR A 111 -4.98 -16.70 34.38
N GLY A 112 -3.77 -17.06 33.98
CA GLY A 112 -3.41 -17.23 32.57
C GLY A 112 -2.91 -15.93 31.94
N THR A 113 -2.36 -16.05 30.73
CA THR A 113 -1.89 -14.89 29.98
C THR A 113 -3.03 -14.23 29.18
N PRO A 114 -2.88 -12.98 28.72
CA PRO A 114 -3.92 -12.32 27.93
C PRO A 114 -4.32 -13.12 26.67
N ALA A 115 -3.37 -13.73 25.96
CA ALA A 115 -3.69 -14.55 24.80
C ALA A 115 -4.49 -15.80 25.19
N GLN A 116 -4.08 -16.49 26.26
CA GLN A 116 -4.80 -17.67 26.74
C GLN A 116 -6.24 -17.34 27.17
N ALA A 117 -6.44 -16.24 27.89
CA ALA A 117 -7.76 -15.79 28.30
C ALA A 117 -8.65 -15.46 27.08
N MET A 118 -8.08 -14.78 26.09
CA MET A 118 -8.77 -14.44 24.85
C MET A 118 -9.15 -15.67 24.02
N THR A 119 -8.22 -16.60 23.81
CA THR A 119 -8.50 -17.86 23.10
C THR A 119 -9.57 -18.69 23.82
N ALA A 120 -9.47 -18.82 25.15
CA ALA A 120 -10.47 -19.57 25.93
C ALA A 120 -11.89 -18.97 25.80
N GLU A 121 -12.00 -17.64 25.79
CA GLU A 121 -13.29 -16.96 25.59
C GLU A 121 -13.79 -17.03 24.15
N ALA A 122 -12.90 -17.03 23.16
CA ALA A 122 -13.26 -17.29 21.77
C ALA A 122 -13.80 -18.72 21.60
N ASP A 123 -13.14 -19.72 22.19
CA ASP A 123 -13.59 -21.12 22.18
C ASP A 123 -14.93 -21.30 22.87
N ALA A 124 -15.11 -20.68 24.04
CA ALA A 124 -16.39 -20.68 24.74
C ALA A 124 -17.49 -19.97 23.93
N TYR A 125 -17.15 -18.90 23.19
CA TYR A 125 -18.07 -18.23 22.26
C TYR A 125 -18.48 -19.17 21.12
N THR A 126 -17.53 -19.82 20.46
CA THR A 126 -17.78 -20.77 19.37
C THR A 126 -18.61 -21.96 19.84
N ALA A 127 -18.35 -22.48 21.04
CA ALA A 127 -19.09 -23.62 21.57
C ALA A 127 -20.56 -23.31 21.92
N ARG A 128 -20.90 -22.05 22.22
CA ARG A 128 -22.27 -21.66 22.67
C ARG A 128 -23.21 -21.24 21.54
N THR A 129 -22.71 -20.98 20.34
CA THR A 129 -23.53 -20.48 19.22
C THR A 129 -23.03 -21.00 17.89
N ARG A 130 -23.96 -21.21 16.95
CA ARG A 130 -23.65 -21.50 15.54
C ARG A 130 -23.32 -20.25 14.73
N PHE A 131 -23.34 -19.07 15.36
CA PHE A 131 -23.11 -17.76 14.74
C PHE A 131 -21.78 -17.16 15.25
N SER A 132 -20.69 -17.92 15.09
CA SER A 132 -19.33 -17.59 15.52
C SER A 132 -18.35 -17.28 14.39
N ALA A 133 -18.78 -17.48 13.14
CA ALA A 133 -17.96 -17.32 11.95
C ALA A 133 -17.93 -15.87 11.41
N GLY A 134 -17.76 -14.88 12.29
CA GLY A 134 -17.62 -13.47 11.89
C GLY A 134 -16.34 -13.21 11.09
N ASN A 135 -16.34 -12.20 10.22
CA ASN A 135 -15.18 -11.79 9.41
C ASN A 135 -14.04 -11.09 10.20
N GLY A 136 -14.25 -10.81 11.50
CA GLY A 136 -13.38 -9.96 12.31
C GLY A 136 -11.93 -10.44 12.48
N SER A 137 -11.62 -11.72 12.24
CA SER A 137 -10.24 -12.20 12.18
C SER A 137 -9.62 -12.10 10.78
N LEU A 138 -10.41 -12.27 9.72
CA LEU A 138 -9.96 -12.23 8.33
C LEU A 138 -9.51 -10.83 7.93
N MET A 139 -10.28 -9.79 8.30
CA MET A 139 -10.01 -8.40 7.93
C MET A 139 -8.61 -7.89 8.33
N ARG A 140 -8.02 -8.49 9.36
CA ARG A 140 -6.75 -8.08 9.96
C ARG A 140 -5.60 -9.07 9.77
N THR A 141 -5.79 -10.12 8.98
CA THR A 141 -4.81 -11.22 8.87
C THR A 141 -3.66 -10.95 7.90
N GLY A 142 -3.80 -10.01 6.97
CA GLY A 142 -2.87 -9.90 5.83
C GLY A 142 -1.41 -9.65 6.20
N ILE A 143 -1.13 -9.05 7.36
CA ILE A 143 0.24 -8.78 7.83
C ILE A 143 0.94 -10.07 8.28
N VAL A 144 0.17 -11.07 8.70
CA VAL A 144 0.69 -12.36 9.14
C VAL A 144 1.44 -13.03 7.99
N ALA A 145 0.91 -13.00 6.77
CA ALA A 145 1.59 -13.53 5.59
C ALA A 145 2.99 -12.92 5.38
N LEU A 146 3.15 -11.61 5.61
CA LEU A 146 4.45 -10.95 5.46
C LEU A 146 5.50 -11.47 6.44
N ALA A 147 5.09 -11.90 7.63
CA ALA A 147 6.02 -12.43 8.63
C ALA A 147 6.55 -13.82 8.25
N TYR A 148 5.98 -14.48 7.24
CA TYR A 148 6.26 -15.87 6.87
C TYR A 148 6.39 -16.08 5.35
N LEU A 149 6.89 -15.07 4.61
CA LEU A 149 7.12 -15.18 3.16
C LEU A 149 7.98 -16.40 2.78
N ASP A 150 8.86 -16.83 3.66
CA ASP A 150 9.78 -17.96 3.49
C ASP A 150 9.32 -19.27 4.18
N ASP A 151 8.21 -19.27 4.91
CA ASP A 151 7.77 -20.41 5.74
C ASP A 151 6.24 -20.60 5.70
N VAL A 152 5.75 -21.37 4.73
CA VAL A 152 4.30 -21.62 4.55
C VAL A 152 3.67 -22.33 5.75
N ASP A 153 4.39 -23.25 6.40
CA ASP A 153 3.87 -23.98 7.55
C ASP A 153 3.77 -23.06 8.78
N GLY A 154 4.77 -22.20 8.97
CA GLY A 154 4.74 -21.13 9.98
C GLY A 154 3.60 -20.15 9.75
N MET A 155 3.34 -19.78 8.49
CA MET A 155 2.21 -18.95 8.11
C MET A 155 0.87 -19.58 8.51
N VAL A 156 0.66 -20.87 8.20
CA VAL A 156 -0.56 -21.61 8.56
C VAL A 156 -0.76 -21.64 10.07
N ARG A 157 0.29 -21.96 10.84
CA ARG A 157 0.24 -21.96 12.31
C ARG A 157 -0.10 -20.58 12.85
N ALA A 158 0.57 -19.53 12.36
CA ALA A 158 0.38 -18.16 12.81
C ALA A 158 -1.03 -17.64 12.50
N ALA A 159 -1.52 -17.85 11.27
CA ALA A 159 -2.88 -17.47 10.88
C ALA A 159 -3.93 -18.16 11.78
N THR A 160 -3.72 -19.44 12.09
CA THR A 160 -4.57 -20.21 13.00
C THR A 160 -4.62 -19.59 14.39
N VAL A 161 -3.46 -19.46 15.06
CA VAL A 161 -3.44 -19.01 16.46
C VAL A 161 -3.88 -17.55 16.61
N ILE A 162 -3.59 -16.68 15.64
CA ILE A 162 -4.00 -15.27 15.67
C ILE A 162 -5.50 -15.11 15.42
N SER A 163 -6.09 -15.91 14.50
CA SER A 163 -7.56 -15.92 14.33
C SER A 163 -8.23 -16.33 15.63
N SER A 164 -7.78 -17.45 16.21
CA SER A 164 -8.34 -18.04 17.42
C SER A 164 -8.23 -17.18 18.68
N LEU A 165 -7.47 -16.08 18.66
CA LEU A 165 -7.52 -15.08 19.74
C LEU A 165 -8.92 -14.47 19.91
N THR A 166 -9.77 -14.46 18.87
CA THR A 166 -11.14 -13.90 18.96
C THR A 166 -12.19 -14.67 18.17
N HIS A 167 -11.76 -15.41 17.15
CA HIS A 167 -12.62 -16.17 16.25
C HIS A 167 -11.95 -17.53 16.04
N SER A 168 -12.31 -18.49 16.90
CA SER A 168 -11.80 -19.88 16.83
C SER A 168 -12.69 -20.81 15.98
N ASP A 169 -13.73 -20.26 15.36
CA ASP A 169 -14.53 -20.98 14.38
C ASP A 169 -13.62 -21.50 13.24
N PRO A 170 -13.73 -22.79 12.86
CA PRO A 170 -12.91 -23.36 11.79
C PRO A 170 -12.98 -22.58 10.49
N GLU A 171 -14.14 -22.01 10.13
CA GLU A 171 -14.26 -21.26 8.87
C GLU A 171 -13.51 -19.92 8.91
N CYS A 172 -13.40 -19.30 10.08
CA CYS A 172 -12.56 -18.12 10.27
C CYS A 172 -11.09 -18.46 10.10
N VAL A 173 -10.64 -19.57 10.70
CA VAL A 173 -9.26 -20.05 10.59
C VAL A 173 -8.91 -20.41 9.13
N GLU A 174 -9.76 -21.18 8.47
CA GLU A 174 -9.61 -21.58 7.07
C GLU A 174 -9.51 -20.35 6.16
N ALA A 175 -10.42 -19.38 6.30
CA ALA A 175 -10.40 -18.15 5.52
C ALA A 175 -9.10 -17.35 5.73
N CYS A 176 -8.63 -17.24 6.98
CA CYS A 176 -7.36 -16.57 7.28
C CYS A 176 -6.16 -17.28 6.64
N ILE A 177 -6.15 -18.62 6.62
CA ILE A 177 -5.10 -19.41 5.94
C ILE A 177 -5.10 -19.14 4.44
N LEU A 178 -6.27 -19.23 3.79
CA LEU A 178 -6.41 -19.00 2.35
C LEU A 178 -5.99 -17.57 1.97
N TRP A 179 -6.41 -16.57 2.74
CA TRP A 179 -6.07 -15.19 2.45
C TRP A 179 -4.58 -14.90 2.69
N CYS A 180 -3.98 -15.48 3.73
CA CYS A 180 -2.55 -15.40 3.94
C CYS A 180 -1.75 -16.07 2.80
N ALA A 181 -2.20 -17.24 2.32
CA ALA A 181 -1.59 -17.92 1.18
C ALA A 181 -1.66 -17.06 -0.09
N GLY A 182 -2.83 -16.47 -0.36
CA GLY A 182 -3.02 -15.51 -1.46
C GLY A 182 -2.06 -14.32 -1.38
N ILE A 183 -1.97 -13.67 -0.22
CA ILE A 183 -1.09 -12.51 -0.01
C ILE A 183 0.38 -12.93 -0.16
N ARG A 184 0.79 -14.08 0.41
CA ARG A 184 2.15 -14.59 0.29
C ARG A 184 2.55 -14.80 -1.17
N THR A 185 1.73 -15.52 -1.95
CA THR A 185 1.98 -15.74 -3.38
C THR A 185 1.95 -14.43 -4.16
N ALA A 186 1.00 -13.54 -3.88
CA ALA A 186 0.94 -12.23 -4.54
C ALA A 186 2.21 -11.41 -4.31
N VAL A 187 2.76 -11.40 -3.09
CA VAL A 187 4.02 -10.70 -2.80
C VAL A 187 5.20 -11.34 -3.54
N LEU A 188 5.34 -12.66 -3.47
CA LEU A 188 6.49 -13.39 -4.01
C LEU A 188 6.48 -13.43 -5.54
N GLU A 189 5.32 -13.70 -6.13
CA GLU A 189 5.18 -14.09 -7.54
C GLU A 189 4.43 -13.03 -8.33
N GLY A 190 3.50 -12.32 -7.69
CA GLY A 190 2.70 -11.30 -8.38
C GLY A 190 1.61 -11.94 -9.22
N THR A 191 0.93 -12.92 -8.65
CA THR A 191 -0.31 -13.49 -9.17
C THR A 191 -1.34 -13.53 -8.04
N PHE A 192 -2.58 -13.91 -8.34
CA PHE A 192 -3.61 -14.13 -7.32
C PHE A 192 -3.81 -15.63 -7.01
N ASP A 193 -2.99 -16.50 -7.61
CA ASP A 193 -3.21 -17.95 -7.63
C ASP A 193 -3.15 -18.57 -6.23
N GLY A 194 -2.39 -17.95 -5.32
CA GLY A 194 -2.21 -18.42 -3.95
C GLY A 194 -3.50 -18.56 -3.13
N VAL A 195 -4.59 -17.87 -3.51
CA VAL A 195 -5.89 -18.06 -2.84
C VAL A 195 -6.45 -19.46 -3.15
N ARG A 196 -6.37 -19.88 -4.42
CA ARG A 196 -6.81 -21.22 -4.85
C ARG A 196 -5.81 -22.29 -4.44
N ASP A 197 -4.52 -22.07 -4.65
CA ASP A 197 -3.47 -23.02 -4.28
C ASP A 197 -3.44 -23.26 -2.77
N GLY A 198 -3.78 -22.24 -1.98
CA GLY A 198 -3.89 -22.30 -0.52
C GLY A 198 -4.91 -23.32 -0.02
N ILE A 199 -5.87 -23.77 -0.85
CA ILE A 199 -6.84 -24.82 -0.46
C ILE A 199 -6.11 -26.11 -0.07
N THR A 200 -4.97 -26.40 -0.69
CA THR A 200 -4.14 -27.58 -0.36
C THR A 200 -3.56 -27.54 1.06
N LEU A 201 -3.56 -26.37 1.72
CA LEU A 201 -3.13 -26.19 3.10
C LEU A 201 -4.24 -26.49 4.12
N LEU A 202 -5.48 -26.68 3.66
CA LEU A 202 -6.62 -27.02 4.51
C LEU A 202 -6.77 -28.55 4.66
N PRO A 203 -7.46 -29.01 5.73
CA PRO A 203 -7.85 -30.42 5.86
C PRO A 203 -8.58 -30.93 4.61
N GLU A 204 -8.32 -32.18 4.20
CA GLU A 204 -8.84 -32.75 2.94
C GLU A 204 -10.37 -32.66 2.82
N ASP A 205 -11.09 -32.88 3.92
CA ASP A 205 -12.56 -32.82 3.99
C ASP A 205 -13.13 -31.39 3.84
N ARG A 206 -12.28 -30.37 3.88
CA ARG A 206 -12.64 -28.96 3.69
C ARG A 206 -12.33 -28.45 2.29
N GLN A 207 -11.55 -29.17 1.49
CA GLN A 207 -11.06 -28.66 0.20
C GLN A 207 -12.19 -28.51 -0.83
N GLU A 208 -13.07 -29.50 -0.94
CA GLU A 208 -14.18 -29.49 -1.91
C GLU A 208 -15.12 -28.29 -1.71
N ILE A 209 -15.49 -28.00 -0.45
CA ILE A 209 -16.38 -26.88 -0.15
C ILE A 209 -15.73 -25.53 -0.46
N TRP A 210 -14.42 -25.37 -0.22
CA TRP A 210 -13.71 -24.14 -0.55
C TRP A 210 -13.50 -23.95 -2.05
N HIS A 211 -13.26 -25.02 -2.81
CA HIS A 211 -13.28 -24.95 -4.27
C HIS A 211 -14.64 -24.44 -4.77
N ALA A 212 -15.75 -25.02 -4.30
CA ALA A 212 -17.09 -24.58 -4.69
C ALA A 212 -17.36 -23.12 -4.33
N ARG A 213 -16.91 -22.66 -3.15
CA ARG A 213 -17.06 -21.26 -2.71
C ARG A 213 -16.29 -20.28 -3.60
N LEU A 214 -15.06 -20.61 -4.00
CA LEU A 214 -14.27 -19.75 -4.90
C LEU A 214 -14.83 -19.76 -6.33
N ASP A 215 -15.32 -20.91 -6.81
CA ASP A 215 -16.00 -21.01 -8.10
C ASP A 215 -17.27 -20.14 -8.13
N GLU A 216 -18.08 -20.18 -7.06
CA GLU A 216 -19.25 -19.32 -6.92
C GLU A 216 -18.87 -17.84 -6.89
N ALA A 217 -17.77 -17.50 -6.22
CA ALA A 217 -17.26 -16.13 -6.13
C ALA A 217 -16.85 -15.56 -7.49
N GLU A 218 -16.20 -16.38 -8.33
CA GLU A 218 -15.80 -15.99 -9.68
C GLU A 218 -17.00 -15.90 -10.64
N ALA A 219 -18.04 -16.71 -10.41
CA ALA A 219 -19.25 -16.75 -11.24
C ALA A 219 -20.24 -15.60 -10.98
N ASN A 220 -20.22 -14.98 -9.79
CA ASN A 220 -21.23 -14.01 -9.37
C ASN A 220 -20.63 -12.63 -9.03
N PRO A 221 -21.38 -11.52 -9.19
CA PRO A 221 -20.87 -10.18 -8.84
C PRO A 221 -20.69 -10.01 -7.32
N PRO A 222 -19.87 -9.03 -6.85
CA PRO A 222 -19.53 -8.88 -5.43
C PRO A 222 -20.73 -8.69 -4.50
N HIS A 223 -21.81 -8.07 -5.00
CA HIS A 223 -23.05 -7.84 -4.26
C HIS A 223 -23.98 -9.07 -4.20
N HIS A 224 -23.53 -10.25 -4.63
CA HIS A 224 -24.31 -11.48 -4.55
C HIS A 224 -24.52 -11.94 -3.10
N TRP A 225 -23.61 -11.60 -2.19
CA TRP A 225 -23.67 -12.00 -0.79
C TRP A 225 -24.08 -10.85 0.13
N ASP A 226 -25.38 -10.75 0.43
CA ASP A 226 -25.93 -9.71 1.31
C ASP A 226 -25.57 -9.88 2.81
N ARG A 227 -24.98 -11.02 3.20
CA ARG A 227 -24.60 -11.33 4.60
C ARG A 227 -23.09 -11.36 4.79
N ASN A 228 -22.38 -10.42 4.19
CA ASN A 228 -20.92 -10.32 4.21
C ASN A 228 -20.29 -9.98 5.58
N GLY A 229 -21.07 -9.90 6.67
CA GLY A 229 -20.53 -10.03 8.05
C GLY A 229 -20.07 -11.45 8.39
N TYR A 230 -20.48 -12.46 7.61
CA TYR A 230 -20.00 -13.83 7.70
C TYR A 230 -18.70 -14.01 6.90
N VAL A 231 -17.68 -14.61 7.51
CA VAL A 231 -16.31 -14.67 7.00
C VAL A 231 -16.18 -15.25 5.59
N VAL A 232 -16.93 -16.30 5.28
CA VAL A 232 -16.89 -16.93 3.95
C VAL A 232 -17.43 -15.99 2.90
N THR A 233 -18.57 -15.35 3.16
CA THR A 233 -19.18 -14.41 2.22
C THR A 233 -18.42 -13.09 2.09
N ALA A 234 -17.74 -12.64 3.15
CA ALA A 234 -16.78 -11.53 3.06
C ALA A 234 -15.64 -11.88 2.10
N LEU A 235 -15.05 -13.07 2.26
CA LEU A 235 -14.01 -13.58 1.37
C LEU A 235 -14.52 -13.71 -0.07
N GLN A 236 -15.68 -14.31 -0.28
CA GLN A 236 -16.28 -14.47 -1.62
C GLN A 236 -16.56 -13.11 -2.28
N ALA A 237 -17.11 -12.13 -1.54
CA ALA A 237 -17.35 -10.79 -2.07
C ALA A 237 -16.05 -10.08 -2.45
N ALA A 238 -15.02 -10.15 -1.61
CA ALA A 238 -13.70 -9.58 -1.90
C ALA A 238 -13.03 -10.29 -3.09
N TRP A 239 -13.07 -11.62 -3.14
CA TRP A 239 -12.50 -12.41 -4.23
C TRP A 239 -13.23 -12.16 -5.56
N SER A 240 -14.55 -12.07 -5.53
CA SER A 240 -15.38 -11.66 -6.66
C SER A 240 -14.99 -10.27 -7.17
N ALA A 241 -14.81 -9.30 -6.26
CA ALA A 241 -14.42 -7.94 -6.63
C ALA A 241 -13.06 -7.90 -7.33
N ILE A 242 -12.10 -8.72 -6.88
CA ILE A 242 -10.78 -8.84 -7.49
C ILE A 242 -10.84 -9.55 -8.84
N THR A 243 -11.45 -10.72 -8.91
CA THR A 243 -11.39 -11.58 -10.10
C THR A 243 -12.28 -11.12 -11.24
N ARG A 244 -13.40 -10.46 -10.92
CA ARG A 244 -14.36 -9.98 -11.92
C ARG A 244 -14.10 -8.57 -12.39
N THR A 245 -13.21 -7.82 -11.73
CA THR A 245 -12.80 -6.51 -12.21
C THR A 245 -11.71 -6.69 -13.28
N PRO A 246 -11.93 -6.24 -14.53
CA PRO A 246 -10.92 -6.39 -15.56
C PRO A 246 -9.65 -5.62 -15.22
N VAL A 247 -8.50 -6.24 -15.48
CA VAL A 247 -7.21 -5.54 -15.45
C VAL A 247 -7.11 -4.66 -16.69
N PRO A 248 -6.96 -3.33 -16.56
CA PRO A 248 -6.84 -2.46 -17.72
C PRO A 248 -5.61 -2.78 -18.57
N GLU A 249 -5.72 -2.65 -19.88
CA GLU A 249 -4.57 -2.74 -20.79
C GLU A 249 -3.62 -1.57 -20.56
N LEU A 250 -2.33 -1.78 -20.81
CA LEU A 250 -1.34 -0.72 -20.80
C LEU A 250 -1.50 0.12 -22.08
N ALA A 251 -2.13 1.29 -21.93
CA ALA A 251 -2.23 2.33 -22.96
C ALA A 251 -1.93 3.69 -22.31
N PRO A 252 -0.64 4.01 -22.07
CA PRO A 252 -0.21 5.18 -21.32
C PRO A 252 -0.75 6.50 -21.89
N GLU A 253 -0.88 6.60 -23.21
CA GLU A 253 -1.40 7.76 -23.93
C GLU A 253 -2.88 8.03 -23.66
N ARG A 254 -3.62 7.03 -23.16
CA ARG A 254 -5.02 7.12 -22.74
C ARG A 254 -5.17 7.18 -21.22
N GLY A 255 -4.05 7.15 -20.47
CA GLY A 255 -4.07 7.04 -19.01
C GLY A 255 -4.63 5.71 -18.50
N SER A 256 -4.51 4.63 -19.30
CA SER A 256 -4.91 3.28 -18.93
C SER A 256 -3.69 2.49 -18.48
N PHE A 257 -3.74 1.96 -17.25
CA PHE A 257 -2.63 1.25 -16.65
C PHE A 257 -3.12 -0.01 -15.93
N PRO A 258 -2.44 -1.17 -16.07
CA PRO A 258 -2.80 -2.37 -15.32
C PRO A 258 -2.89 -2.15 -13.80
N ALA A 259 -2.04 -1.26 -13.26
CA ALA A 259 -2.02 -0.86 -11.85
C ALA A 259 -3.35 -0.28 -11.36
N GLN A 260 -4.17 0.32 -12.24
CA GLN A 260 -5.50 0.83 -11.88
C GLN A 260 -6.46 -0.30 -11.46
N HIS A 261 -6.13 -1.57 -11.73
CA HIS A 261 -6.87 -2.69 -11.19
C HIS A 261 -7.00 -2.62 -9.66
N PHE A 262 -5.98 -2.13 -8.94
CA PHE A 262 -6.06 -1.88 -7.49
C PHE A 262 -7.26 -0.99 -7.15
N GLN A 263 -7.33 0.19 -7.77
CA GLN A 263 -8.39 1.16 -7.50
C GLN A 263 -9.76 0.60 -7.91
N LEU A 264 -9.87 0.08 -9.13
CA LEU A 264 -11.13 -0.38 -9.71
C LEU A 264 -11.74 -1.54 -8.91
N ALA A 265 -10.92 -2.53 -8.54
CA ALA A 265 -11.40 -3.68 -7.77
C ALA A 265 -11.72 -3.31 -6.31
N THR A 266 -10.99 -2.38 -5.70
CA THR A 266 -11.32 -1.87 -4.36
C THR A 266 -12.64 -1.08 -4.38
N GLU A 267 -12.86 -0.25 -5.41
CA GLU A 267 -14.16 0.42 -5.60
C GLU A 267 -15.30 -0.58 -5.86
N ALA A 268 -15.04 -1.69 -6.57
CA ALA A 268 -16.01 -2.76 -6.77
C ALA A 268 -16.33 -3.50 -5.46
N ALA A 269 -15.34 -3.66 -4.58
CA ALA A 269 -15.51 -4.22 -3.24
C ALA A 269 -16.43 -3.34 -2.38
N VAL A 270 -16.25 -2.02 -2.37
CA VAL A 270 -17.18 -1.09 -1.69
C VAL A 270 -18.59 -1.18 -2.28
N ARG A 271 -18.71 -1.35 -3.60
CA ARG A 271 -20.02 -1.52 -4.26
C ARG A 271 -20.69 -2.86 -3.98
N ALA A 272 -20.04 -3.79 -3.27
CA ALA A 272 -20.73 -4.98 -2.76
C ALA A 272 -21.87 -4.60 -1.81
N GLY A 273 -21.72 -3.50 -1.07
CA GLY A 273 -22.70 -3.03 -0.07
C GLY A 273 -22.59 -3.78 1.26
N ASN A 274 -23.48 -3.45 2.20
CA ASN A 274 -23.52 -4.02 3.56
C ASN A 274 -22.21 -3.77 4.31
N ASP A 275 -21.42 -4.80 4.60
CA ASP A 275 -20.12 -4.70 5.30
C ASP A 275 -19.00 -4.22 4.35
N THR A 276 -19.03 -2.94 4.00
CA THR A 276 -18.26 -2.39 2.87
C THR A 276 -16.80 -2.09 3.17
N ASP A 277 -16.50 -1.60 4.37
CA ASP A 277 -15.14 -1.43 4.88
C ASP A 277 -14.42 -2.77 4.98
N THR A 278 -15.03 -3.80 5.58
CA THR A 278 -14.36 -5.10 5.68
C THR A 278 -14.11 -5.76 4.33
N VAL A 279 -15.10 -5.80 3.44
CA VAL A 279 -14.89 -6.39 2.10
C VAL A 279 -13.83 -5.61 1.31
N ALA A 280 -13.79 -4.28 1.42
CA ALA A 280 -12.77 -3.46 0.77
C ALA A 280 -11.38 -3.58 1.42
N ALA A 281 -11.28 -3.74 2.74
CA ALA A 281 -10.03 -3.96 3.45
C ALA A 281 -9.39 -5.30 3.06
N ILE A 282 -10.20 -6.37 3.04
CA ILE A 282 -9.80 -7.71 2.61
C ILE A 282 -9.29 -7.66 1.16
N ALA A 283 -10.05 -7.06 0.25
CA ALA A 283 -9.67 -6.93 -1.15
C ALA A 283 -8.41 -6.06 -1.33
N GLY A 284 -8.36 -4.92 -0.65
CA GLY A 284 -7.26 -3.96 -0.68
C GLY A 284 -5.92 -4.57 -0.23
N ALA A 285 -5.94 -5.45 0.78
CA ALA A 285 -4.75 -6.17 1.23
C ALA A 285 -4.14 -7.05 0.12
N LEU A 286 -4.97 -7.82 -0.59
CA LEU A 286 -4.52 -8.73 -1.64
C LEU A 286 -4.16 -7.98 -2.94
N LEU A 287 -4.93 -6.95 -3.31
CA LEU A 287 -4.61 -6.08 -4.44
C LEU A 287 -3.29 -5.34 -4.19
N GLY A 288 -3.07 -4.85 -2.97
CA GLY A 288 -1.82 -4.25 -2.54
C GLY A 288 -0.65 -5.24 -2.56
N ALA A 289 -0.86 -6.49 -2.16
CA ALA A 289 0.11 -7.57 -2.27
C ALA A 289 0.51 -7.85 -3.73
N ARG A 290 -0.43 -7.78 -4.67
CA ARG A 290 -0.19 -8.07 -6.09
C ARG A 290 0.46 -6.92 -6.85
N TRP A 291 -0.06 -5.71 -6.65
CA TRP A 291 0.32 -4.54 -7.42
C TRP A 291 1.35 -3.66 -6.72
N GLY A 292 1.46 -3.73 -5.40
CA GLY A 292 2.37 -2.92 -4.59
C GLY A 292 1.88 -1.52 -4.29
N VAL A 293 2.59 -0.86 -3.36
CA VAL A 293 2.29 0.52 -2.96
C VAL A 293 2.38 1.50 -4.13
N SER A 294 3.23 1.21 -5.12
CA SER A 294 3.33 2.00 -6.35
C SER A 294 2.05 2.03 -7.20
N ALA A 295 1.10 1.12 -6.99
CA ALA A 295 -0.21 1.10 -7.66
C ALA A 295 -1.34 1.78 -6.87
N ILE A 296 -1.16 2.03 -5.58
CA ILE A 296 -2.17 2.67 -4.73
C ILE A 296 -2.26 4.15 -5.13
N PRO A 297 -3.45 4.71 -5.46
CA PRO A 297 -3.59 6.11 -5.83
C PRO A 297 -2.95 7.06 -4.81
N LEU A 298 -2.11 8.00 -5.27
CA LEU A 298 -1.40 8.90 -4.33
C LEU A 298 -2.37 9.73 -3.47
N ALA A 299 -3.54 10.08 -4.00
CA ALA A 299 -4.59 10.77 -3.24
C ALA A 299 -5.09 9.94 -2.05
N TRP A 300 -5.20 8.61 -2.20
CA TRP A 300 -5.60 7.72 -1.11
C TRP A 300 -4.46 7.58 -0.08
N GLN A 301 -3.21 7.46 -0.55
CA GLN A 301 -2.05 7.45 0.36
C GLN A 301 -1.92 8.73 1.19
N GLN A 302 -2.27 9.88 0.61
CA GLN A 302 -2.25 11.16 1.33
C GLN A 302 -3.41 11.33 2.30
N ALA A 303 -4.58 10.77 1.98
CA ALA A 303 -5.77 10.90 2.81
C ALA A 303 -5.79 9.92 3.98
N VAL A 304 -5.29 8.69 3.77
CA VAL A 304 -5.44 7.60 4.75
C VAL A 304 -4.68 7.91 6.05
N ASN A 305 -5.42 7.83 7.16
CA ASN A 305 -4.93 8.05 8.51
C ASN A 305 -5.80 7.27 9.51
N GLY A 306 -5.38 7.16 10.77
CA GLY A 306 -6.24 6.60 11.81
C GLY A 306 -5.49 6.22 13.06
N TRP A 307 -6.18 5.59 14.02
CA TRP A 307 -5.57 5.19 15.28
C TRP A 307 -4.36 4.24 15.06
N PRO A 308 -3.25 4.38 15.83
CA PRO A 308 -3.00 5.34 16.91
C PRO A 308 -2.31 6.63 16.44
N THR A 309 -2.88 7.34 15.46
CA THR A 309 -2.29 8.46 14.69
C THR A 309 -1.25 8.05 13.65
N MET A 310 -1.50 6.92 12.97
CA MET A 310 -0.67 6.46 11.85
C MET A 310 -1.17 7.02 10.52
N THR A 311 -0.23 7.20 9.60
CA THR A 311 -0.44 7.64 8.22
C THR A 311 0.15 6.62 7.24
N ALA A 312 -0.02 6.80 5.93
CA ALA A 312 0.54 5.87 4.94
C ALA A 312 2.04 5.54 5.13
N PRO A 313 2.96 6.50 5.41
CA PRO A 313 4.36 6.18 5.73
C PRO A 313 4.55 5.20 6.89
N ASP A 314 3.72 5.29 7.94
CA ASP A 314 3.79 4.41 9.10
C ASP A 314 3.35 2.98 8.74
N LEU A 315 2.27 2.86 7.97
CA LEU A 315 1.76 1.57 7.50
C LEU A 315 2.75 0.89 6.56
N VAL A 316 3.36 1.65 5.63
CA VAL A 316 4.44 1.17 4.77
C VAL A 316 5.63 0.70 5.61
N ARG A 317 6.04 1.47 6.63
CA ARG A 317 7.15 1.09 7.52
C ARG A 317 6.87 -0.23 8.22
N LEU A 318 5.69 -0.41 8.82
CA LEU A 318 5.31 -1.64 9.50
C LEU A 318 5.35 -2.84 8.55
N ALA A 319 4.73 -2.73 7.38
CA ALA A 319 4.68 -3.80 6.40
C ALA A 319 6.06 -4.21 5.87
N VAL A 320 6.91 -3.21 5.56
CA VAL A 320 8.28 -3.45 5.09
C VAL A 320 9.12 -4.11 6.19
N LEU A 321 9.04 -3.64 7.43
CA LEU A 321 9.77 -4.25 8.55
C LEU A 321 9.31 -5.69 8.79
N THR A 322 8.00 -5.95 8.75
CA THR A 322 7.48 -7.32 8.89
C THR A 322 8.05 -8.25 7.82
N ALA A 323 8.01 -7.84 6.54
CA ALA A 323 8.56 -8.62 5.43
C ALA A 323 10.09 -8.80 5.52
N ARG A 324 10.78 -7.91 6.23
CA ARG A 324 12.24 -7.95 6.48
C ARG A 324 12.61 -8.48 7.85
N LYS A 325 11.68 -9.13 8.56
CA LYS A 325 11.91 -9.72 9.90
C LYS A 325 12.47 -8.68 10.90
N GLY A 326 11.93 -7.47 10.87
CA GLY A 326 12.30 -6.35 11.74
C GLY A 326 13.59 -5.62 11.39
N MET A 327 14.20 -5.92 10.24
CA MET A 327 15.47 -5.30 9.84
C MET A 327 15.30 -4.16 8.83
N ASP A 328 15.97 -3.05 9.10
CA ASP A 328 16.21 -1.99 8.11
C ASP A 328 17.15 -2.49 6.99
N ASP A 329 17.30 -1.68 5.96
CA ASP A 329 18.39 -1.83 4.98
C ASP A 329 19.68 -1.11 5.41
N ASN A 330 20.70 -1.18 4.55
CA ASN A 330 22.01 -0.58 4.80
C ASN A 330 21.97 0.96 4.91
N ASP A 331 20.88 1.61 4.49
CA ASP A 331 20.67 3.04 4.58
C ASP A 331 19.82 3.42 5.82
N GLY A 332 19.44 2.44 6.64
CA GLY A 332 18.58 2.59 7.82
C GLY A 332 17.09 2.69 7.47
N TRP A 333 16.69 2.41 6.23
CA TRP A 333 15.28 2.48 5.82
C TRP A 333 14.56 1.15 6.12
N PRO A 334 13.30 1.14 6.62
CA PRO A 334 12.41 2.29 6.74
C PRO A 334 12.42 3.02 8.10
N SER A 335 13.19 2.60 9.10
CA SER A 335 13.02 3.12 10.47
C SER A 335 13.77 4.42 10.78
N ALA A 336 14.84 4.72 10.05
CA ALA A 336 15.67 5.88 10.35
C ALA A 336 14.90 7.21 10.22
N PRO A 337 15.15 8.20 11.10
CA PRO A 337 14.58 9.54 10.95
C PRO A 337 14.94 10.18 9.61
N ARG A 338 16.15 9.90 9.12
CA ARG A 338 16.61 10.22 7.76
C ARG A 338 17.40 9.04 7.22
N VAL A 339 17.19 8.73 5.95
CA VAL A 339 18.01 7.73 5.25
C VAL A 339 19.41 8.27 4.99
N LYS A 340 20.40 7.37 4.98
CA LYS A 340 21.77 7.75 4.64
C LYS A 340 21.84 8.32 3.23
N ILE A 341 22.42 9.51 3.07
CA ILE A 341 22.69 10.09 1.76
C ILE A 341 23.88 9.35 1.14
N PRO A 342 23.70 8.66 0.00
CA PRO A 342 24.80 7.96 -0.62
C PRO A 342 25.74 8.94 -1.31
N GLY A 343 27.04 8.63 -1.33
CA GLY A 343 28.08 9.52 -1.88
C GLY A 343 27.85 9.94 -3.34
N TYR A 344 27.13 9.14 -4.13
CA TYR A 344 26.79 9.47 -5.52
C TYR A 344 25.74 10.59 -5.65
N ALA A 345 25.01 10.94 -4.58
CA ALA A 345 24.03 12.02 -4.59
C ALA A 345 24.68 13.38 -4.93
N GLY A 346 25.97 13.55 -4.60
CA GLY A 346 26.71 14.79 -4.79
C GLY A 346 26.34 15.86 -3.76
N LYS A 347 26.74 17.11 -4.03
CA LYS A 347 26.35 18.28 -3.23
C LYS A 347 24.90 18.67 -3.51
N GLU A 348 24.29 19.32 -2.53
CA GLU A 348 22.96 19.94 -2.61
C GLU A 348 22.84 20.90 -3.79
N TYR A 349 21.71 20.85 -4.48
CA TYR A 349 21.33 21.83 -5.49
C TYR A 349 19.82 21.91 -5.66
N ALA A 350 19.37 23.05 -6.17
CA ALA A 350 18.03 23.27 -6.68
C ALA A 350 18.12 24.15 -7.94
N THR A 351 17.37 23.81 -8.98
CA THR A 351 17.24 24.60 -10.20
C THR A 351 15.76 24.77 -10.55
N GLN A 352 15.38 25.85 -11.21
CA GLN A 352 14.00 26.04 -11.63
C GLN A 352 13.66 25.10 -12.78
N HIS A 353 12.42 24.60 -12.78
CA HIS A 353 11.86 23.90 -13.92
C HIS A 353 11.70 24.88 -15.09
N PRO A 354 12.03 24.48 -16.33
CA PRO A 354 12.05 25.39 -17.49
C PRO A 354 10.68 25.99 -17.81
N ASP A 355 9.61 25.20 -17.67
CA ASP A 355 8.25 25.64 -18.01
C ASP A 355 7.47 26.24 -16.81
N ASP A 356 7.98 26.09 -15.58
CA ASP A 356 7.31 26.59 -14.37
C ASP A 356 8.32 26.97 -13.26
N PRO A 357 8.61 28.26 -13.06
CA PRO A 357 9.56 28.70 -12.04
C PRO A 357 9.13 28.41 -10.60
N GLY A 358 7.87 28.01 -10.38
CA GLY A 358 7.34 27.55 -9.09
C GLY A 358 7.67 26.09 -8.77
N VAL A 359 8.30 25.35 -9.68
CA VAL A 359 8.81 23.99 -9.44
C VAL A 359 10.34 24.03 -9.39
N LEU A 360 10.91 23.59 -8.27
CA LEU A 360 12.35 23.43 -8.07
C LEU A 360 12.73 21.96 -8.23
N LEU A 361 13.73 21.69 -9.07
CA LEU A 361 14.31 20.38 -9.33
C LEU A 361 15.62 20.24 -8.54
N GLY A 362 15.76 19.16 -7.78
CA GLY A 362 16.98 18.96 -7.00
C GLY A 362 17.24 17.53 -6.55
N ASN A 363 18.07 17.41 -5.53
CA ASN A 363 18.51 16.14 -4.96
C ASN A 363 18.25 16.05 -3.44
N LEU A 364 18.38 14.83 -2.91
CA LEU A 364 18.14 14.56 -1.49
C LEU A 364 19.00 15.41 -0.52
N PRO A 365 20.30 15.69 -0.77
CA PRO A 365 21.08 16.60 0.08
C PRO A 365 20.45 17.98 0.30
N MET A 366 19.68 18.51 -0.67
CA MET A 366 19.00 19.79 -0.50
C MET A 366 17.95 19.75 0.62
N THR A 367 17.44 18.58 0.99
CA THR A 367 16.49 18.41 2.11
C THR A 367 17.14 18.64 3.48
N GLU A 368 18.48 18.66 3.55
CA GLU A 368 19.23 19.05 4.74
C GLU A 368 19.38 20.58 4.90
N PHE A 369 18.76 21.37 4.02
CA PHE A 369 18.78 22.82 4.07
C PHE A 369 18.41 23.35 5.46
N ALA A 370 19.28 24.22 5.98
CA ALA A 370 19.05 24.91 7.25
C ALA A 370 18.39 26.26 6.99
N GLY A 371 17.14 26.41 7.43
CA GLY A 371 16.32 27.61 7.27
C GLY A 371 14.93 27.28 6.73
N THR A 372 14.09 28.29 6.52
CA THR A 372 12.79 28.11 5.88
C THR A 372 13.00 27.82 4.40
N PRO A 373 12.66 26.61 3.90
CA PRO A 373 12.81 26.29 2.49
C PRO A 373 11.85 27.16 1.65
N PRO A 374 12.23 27.57 0.43
CA PRO A 374 11.41 28.44 -0.41
C PRO A 374 10.28 27.67 -1.12
N VAL A 375 9.73 26.63 -0.48
CA VAL A 375 8.71 25.75 -1.04
C VAL A 375 7.63 25.44 -0.02
N ASP A 376 6.44 25.16 -0.53
CA ASP A 376 5.24 24.87 0.27
C ASP A 376 4.90 23.36 0.22
N ALA A 377 5.47 22.62 -0.74
CA ALA A 377 5.32 21.18 -0.89
C ALA A 377 6.59 20.49 -1.43
N VAL A 378 6.72 19.19 -1.16
CA VAL A 378 7.81 18.33 -1.61
C VAL A 378 7.27 17.07 -2.24
N VAL A 379 7.82 16.71 -3.41
CA VAL A 379 7.57 15.43 -4.07
C VAL A 379 8.89 14.65 -4.08
N SER A 380 8.98 13.63 -3.23
CA SER A 380 10.13 12.75 -3.11
C SER A 380 9.93 11.50 -3.95
N LEU A 381 10.81 11.28 -4.91
CA LEU A 381 10.84 10.11 -5.81
C LEU A 381 11.83 9.05 -5.34
N CYS A 382 12.15 9.05 -4.05
CA CYS A 382 13.10 8.11 -3.44
C CYS A 382 12.72 7.84 -1.99
N ARG A 383 13.35 6.82 -1.41
CA ARG A 383 13.27 6.54 0.02
C ARG A 383 13.72 7.78 0.80
N VAL A 384 12.95 8.09 1.82
CA VAL A 384 13.17 9.16 2.80
C VAL A 384 12.95 8.55 4.18
N GLY A 385 13.47 9.20 5.22
CA GLY A 385 13.26 8.72 6.59
C GLY A 385 11.87 9.05 7.12
N GLN A 386 11.63 8.68 8.38
CA GLN A 386 10.39 8.94 9.11
C GLN A 386 10.24 10.39 9.58
N GLY A 387 11.34 11.14 9.64
CA GLY A 387 11.32 12.53 10.08
C GLY A 387 10.79 13.49 9.02
N PRO A 388 10.55 14.76 9.40
CA PRO A 388 10.22 15.83 8.48
C PRO A 388 11.29 15.97 7.38
N ILE A 389 10.84 16.20 6.14
CA ILE A 389 11.74 16.30 4.99
C ILE A 389 12.63 17.55 5.07
N PHE A 390 12.09 18.68 5.54
CA PHE A 390 12.86 19.87 5.91
C PHE A 390 12.77 20.11 7.42
N SER A 391 13.90 20.44 8.04
CA SER A 391 13.93 20.70 9.48
C SER A 391 13.16 21.99 9.82
N GLY A 392 12.25 21.91 10.79
CA GLY A 392 11.58 23.10 11.34
C GLY A 392 10.53 23.74 10.43
N THR A 393 10.10 23.07 9.36
CA THR A 393 9.03 23.54 8.47
C THR A 393 8.05 22.40 8.20
N ASP A 394 6.75 22.70 8.30
CA ASP A 394 5.70 21.79 7.87
C ASP A 394 5.39 22.08 6.40
N VAL A 395 5.71 21.14 5.52
CA VAL A 395 5.45 21.20 4.08
C VAL A 395 4.64 19.99 3.69
N GLU A 396 3.73 20.15 2.73
CA GLU A 396 3.02 18.98 2.23
C GLU A 396 4.01 18.04 1.55
N HIS A 397 4.04 16.77 1.97
CA HIS A 397 5.04 15.82 1.51
C HIS A 397 4.42 14.62 0.80
N VAL A 398 4.55 14.60 -0.53
CA VAL A 398 4.19 13.48 -1.40
C VAL A 398 5.39 12.54 -1.54
N ARG A 399 5.21 11.28 -1.16
CA ARG A 399 6.21 10.22 -1.35
C ARG A 399 5.77 9.33 -2.49
N VAL A 400 6.62 9.18 -3.50
CA VAL A 400 6.33 8.35 -4.68
C VAL A 400 7.32 7.19 -4.73
N TRP A 401 6.77 5.97 -4.83
CA TRP A 401 7.57 4.78 -5.04
C TRP A 401 8.02 4.70 -6.51
N LEU A 402 9.16 5.30 -6.81
CA LEU A 402 9.77 5.29 -8.13
C LEU A 402 11.25 4.93 -8.02
N VAL A 403 11.68 3.93 -8.78
CA VAL A 403 13.04 3.38 -8.80
C VAL A 403 13.67 3.71 -10.17
N ASP A 404 14.98 3.88 -10.25
CA ASP A 404 15.70 4.09 -11.52
C ASP A 404 16.47 2.84 -11.97
N LYS A 405 16.27 1.70 -11.33
CA LYS A 405 16.85 0.43 -11.72
C LYS A 405 15.90 -0.31 -12.67
N GLU A 406 16.46 -0.77 -13.78
CA GLU A 406 15.71 -1.51 -14.80
C GLU A 406 15.09 -2.78 -14.19
N GLY A 407 13.85 -3.06 -14.58
CA GLY A 407 13.11 -4.21 -14.09
C GLY A 407 12.76 -4.13 -12.60
N GLU A 408 12.79 -2.96 -11.95
CA GLU A 408 12.39 -2.79 -10.53
C GLU A 408 11.23 -1.82 -10.31
N ASN A 409 10.61 -1.31 -11.39
CA ASN A 409 9.34 -0.58 -11.35
C ASN A 409 8.24 -1.47 -11.93
N PRO A 410 7.41 -2.13 -11.11
CA PRO A 410 6.33 -2.96 -11.64
C PRO A 410 5.23 -2.12 -12.31
N ASN A 411 5.08 -0.85 -11.91
CA ASN A 411 4.03 0.06 -12.37
C ASN A 411 4.60 1.38 -12.90
N LEU A 412 5.67 1.33 -13.72
CA LEU A 412 6.46 2.50 -14.09
C LEU A 412 5.62 3.68 -14.63
N HIS A 413 4.83 3.46 -15.69
CA HIS A 413 4.02 4.50 -16.31
C HIS A 413 3.03 5.12 -15.35
N TYR A 414 2.36 4.29 -14.55
CA TYR A 414 1.40 4.75 -13.56
C TYR A 414 2.06 5.59 -12.48
N ALA A 415 3.18 5.14 -11.91
CA ALA A 415 3.90 5.89 -10.88
C ALA A 415 4.44 7.24 -11.42
N LEU A 416 4.92 7.26 -12.67
CA LEU A 416 5.41 8.46 -13.33
C LEU A 416 4.28 9.46 -13.61
N ASP A 417 3.15 8.99 -14.16
CA ASP A 417 1.93 9.80 -14.39
C ASP A 417 1.37 10.36 -13.08
N GLN A 418 1.23 9.53 -12.04
CA GLN A 418 0.78 9.96 -10.72
C GLN A 418 1.69 11.03 -10.13
N ALA A 419 3.02 10.87 -10.20
CA ALA A 419 3.96 11.87 -9.71
C ALA A 419 3.82 13.22 -10.43
N ALA A 420 3.76 13.21 -11.77
CA ALA A 420 3.62 14.42 -12.57
C ALA A 420 2.26 15.12 -12.31
N ARG A 421 1.18 14.35 -12.17
CA ARG A 421 -0.15 14.88 -11.82
C ARG A 421 -0.19 15.45 -10.41
N GLN A 422 0.56 14.91 -9.45
CA GLN A 422 0.66 15.48 -8.12
C GLN A 422 1.41 16.83 -8.14
N VAL A 423 2.49 16.94 -8.91
CA VAL A 423 3.14 18.25 -9.15
C VAL A 423 2.13 19.23 -9.75
N LEU A 424 1.37 18.82 -10.78
CA LEU A 424 0.33 19.65 -11.39
C LEU A 424 -0.76 20.08 -10.42
N ARG A 425 -1.26 19.17 -9.56
CA ARG A 425 -2.24 19.51 -8.52
C ARG A 425 -1.69 20.57 -7.57
N LEU A 426 -0.51 20.34 -7.01
CA LEU A 426 0.14 21.28 -6.08
C LEU A 426 0.34 22.66 -6.70
N ARG A 427 0.75 22.70 -7.98
CA ARG A 427 0.89 23.97 -8.72
C ARG A 427 -0.44 24.66 -9.00
N LYS A 428 -1.51 23.92 -9.31
CA LYS A 428 -2.88 24.47 -9.43
C LYS A 428 -3.41 25.04 -8.11
N GLU A 429 -2.98 24.49 -6.97
CA GLU A 429 -3.25 25.02 -5.63
C GLU A 429 -2.36 26.24 -5.26
N GLY A 430 -1.46 26.68 -6.15
CA GLY A 430 -0.59 27.82 -5.95
C GLY A 430 0.69 27.54 -5.16
N LYS A 431 0.94 26.28 -4.76
CA LYS A 431 2.10 25.89 -3.94
C LYS A 431 3.39 25.87 -4.74
N ARG A 432 4.50 26.33 -4.19
CA ARG A 432 5.85 26.10 -4.74
C ARG A 432 6.30 24.68 -4.38
N VAL A 433 6.83 23.95 -5.35
CA VAL A 433 7.09 22.51 -5.22
C VAL A 433 8.58 22.21 -5.32
N PHE A 434 9.13 21.42 -4.41
CA PHE A 434 10.45 20.80 -4.56
C PHE A 434 10.30 19.36 -5.04
N LEU A 435 10.72 19.07 -6.27
CA LEU A 435 10.73 17.74 -6.88
C LEU A 435 12.15 17.17 -6.86
N HIS A 436 12.34 16.03 -6.20
CA HIS A 436 13.67 15.44 -6.08
C HIS A 436 13.67 13.91 -6.05
N CYS A 437 14.81 13.35 -6.42
CA CYS A 437 15.20 11.98 -6.12
C CYS A 437 16.56 12.01 -5.40
N VAL A 438 17.21 10.87 -5.21
CA VAL A 438 18.47 10.80 -4.45
C VAL A 438 19.53 11.77 -5.00
N ALA A 439 19.84 11.68 -6.30
CA ALA A 439 20.83 12.52 -6.97
C ALA A 439 20.22 13.59 -7.89
N GLY A 440 18.89 13.54 -8.10
CA GLY A 440 18.13 14.40 -9.01
C GLY A 440 18.44 14.21 -10.50
N ARG A 441 18.97 13.05 -10.90
CA ARG A 441 19.59 12.87 -12.24
C ARG A 441 18.80 12.01 -13.24
N SER A 442 17.86 11.20 -12.73
CA SER A 442 17.13 10.17 -13.48
C SER A 442 15.61 10.36 -13.29
N ARG A 443 15.10 10.01 -12.10
CA ARG A 443 13.67 10.10 -11.76
C ARG A 443 13.14 11.54 -11.77
N THR A 444 13.88 12.48 -11.19
CA THR A 444 13.53 13.90 -11.19
C THR A 444 13.32 14.44 -12.61
N PRO A 445 14.28 14.31 -13.55
CA PRO A 445 14.05 14.77 -14.90
C PRO A 445 12.93 14.05 -15.65
N ALA A 446 12.70 12.75 -15.38
CA ALA A 446 11.59 12.03 -16.00
C ALA A 446 10.21 12.58 -15.55
N VAL A 447 10.03 12.80 -14.25
CA VAL A 447 8.79 13.40 -13.72
C VAL A 447 8.66 14.85 -14.17
N ALA A 448 9.74 15.63 -14.16
CA ALA A 448 9.75 17.01 -14.65
C ALA A 448 9.32 17.10 -16.12
N ALA A 449 9.90 16.29 -17.00
CA ALA A 449 9.51 16.28 -18.40
C ALA A 449 8.07 15.78 -18.61
N THR A 450 7.62 14.78 -17.86
CA THR A 450 6.21 14.34 -17.88
C THR A 450 5.27 15.46 -17.40
N TYR A 451 5.69 16.25 -16.41
CA TYR A 451 4.94 17.41 -15.96
C TYR A 451 4.86 18.49 -17.06
N SER A 452 5.95 18.79 -17.76
CA SER A 452 5.94 19.65 -18.97
C SER A 452 4.96 19.16 -20.03
N THR A 453 4.86 17.85 -20.29
CA THR A 453 3.90 17.34 -21.28
C THR A 453 2.45 17.54 -20.85
N LEU A 454 2.16 17.44 -19.55
CA LEU A 454 0.84 17.79 -19.02
C LEU A 454 0.51 19.29 -19.14
N LEU A 455 1.53 20.16 -19.25
CA LEU A 455 1.36 21.59 -19.53
C LEU A 455 1.23 21.89 -21.04
N GLY A 456 1.46 20.91 -21.92
CA GLY A 456 1.33 21.03 -23.37
C GLY A 456 2.66 21.12 -24.13
N THR A 457 3.81 21.02 -23.46
CA THR A 457 5.13 20.93 -24.11
C THR A 457 5.31 19.55 -24.75
N ASP A 458 5.81 19.47 -25.98
CA ASP A 458 6.10 18.16 -26.58
C ASP A 458 7.20 17.41 -25.80
N PRO A 459 7.17 16.07 -25.72
CA PRO A 459 8.09 15.30 -24.87
C PRO A 459 9.57 15.50 -25.23
N ARG A 460 9.90 15.76 -26.50
CA ARG A 460 11.28 15.98 -26.94
C ARG A 460 11.80 17.34 -26.45
N THR A 461 11.01 18.39 -26.62
CA THR A 461 11.33 19.73 -26.11
C THR A 461 11.39 19.72 -24.59
N ALA A 462 10.42 19.10 -23.92
CA ALA A 462 10.40 18.94 -22.47
C ALA A 462 11.70 18.29 -21.94
N LEU A 463 12.11 17.15 -22.52
CA LEU A 463 13.36 16.49 -22.13
C LEU A 463 14.60 17.34 -22.44
N THR A 464 14.59 18.08 -23.56
CA THR A 464 15.71 18.95 -23.97
C THR A 464 15.87 20.14 -23.00
N ASP A 465 14.77 20.76 -22.61
CA ASP A 465 14.79 21.94 -21.75
C ASP A 465 15.10 21.58 -20.30
N VAL A 466 14.54 20.47 -19.79
CA VAL A 466 14.92 19.94 -18.47
C VAL A 466 16.39 19.52 -18.45
N TRP A 467 16.90 18.95 -19.55
CA TRP A 467 18.33 18.67 -19.70
C TRP A 467 19.17 19.94 -19.64
N ALA A 468 18.77 21.01 -20.34
CA ALA A 468 19.45 22.30 -20.31
C ALA A 468 19.46 22.92 -18.89
N ALA A 469 18.33 22.83 -18.17
CA ALA A 469 18.19 23.34 -16.81
C ALA A 469 19.03 22.58 -15.78
N LEU A 470 19.17 21.26 -15.90
CA LEU A 470 19.97 20.41 -14.99
C LEU A 470 21.46 20.35 -15.36
N GLY A 471 21.80 20.56 -16.64
CA GLY A 471 23.17 20.56 -17.15
C GLY A 471 23.95 19.28 -16.77
N LYS A 472 25.00 19.44 -15.96
CA LYS A 472 25.87 18.33 -15.51
C LYS A 472 25.16 17.31 -14.60
N HIS A 473 23.98 17.64 -14.09
CA HIS A 473 23.21 16.78 -13.19
C HIS A 473 22.33 15.79 -13.96
N TRP A 474 22.28 15.80 -15.29
CA TRP A 474 21.45 14.88 -16.07
C TRP A 474 22.12 13.54 -16.35
N THR A 475 21.44 12.43 -16.03
CA THR A 475 21.85 11.06 -16.43
C THR A 475 20.68 10.19 -16.90
N LEU A 476 19.51 10.77 -17.22
CA LEU A 476 18.30 10.02 -17.58
C LEU A 476 18.51 9.07 -18.79
N LEU A 477 19.41 9.41 -19.72
CA LEU A 477 19.73 8.54 -20.86
C LEU A 477 20.39 7.20 -20.47
N ALA A 478 20.90 7.07 -19.24
CA ALA A 478 21.38 5.79 -18.70
C ALA A 478 20.22 4.89 -18.20
N HIS A 479 18.98 5.39 -18.23
CA HIS A 479 17.77 4.72 -17.76
C HIS A 479 16.69 4.82 -18.87
N PRO A 480 16.87 4.13 -20.00
CA PRO A 480 16.02 4.25 -21.18
C PRO A 480 14.53 4.04 -20.87
N GLN A 481 14.19 3.13 -19.96
CA GLN A 481 12.81 2.90 -19.54
C GLN A 481 12.11 4.15 -18.98
N LEU A 482 12.82 4.99 -18.21
CA LEU A 482 12.26 6.23 -17.67
C LEU A 482 12.14 7.30 -18.76
N HIS A 483 13.10 7.33 -19.70
CA HIS A 483 13.08 8.23 -20.83
C HIS A 483 11.92 7.90 -21.78
N ASP A 484 11.77 6.63 -22.14
CA ASP A 484 10.77 6.14 -23.09
C ASP A 484 9.36 6.30 -22.52
N ALA A 485 9.17 6.07 -21.22
CA ALA A 485 7.90 6.31 -20.53
C ALA A 485 7.40 7.76 -20.66
N VAL A 486 8.29 8.77 -20.75
CA VAL A 486 7.88 10.17 -20.98
C VAL A 486 7.23 10.33 -22.35
N TYR A 487 7.79 9.70 -23.40
CA TYR A 487 7.23 9.74 -24.75
C TYR A 487 5.92 8.95 -24.84
N GLU A 488 5.90 7.74 -24.27
CA GLU A 488 4.74 6.85 -24.31
C GLU A 488 3.53 7.45 -23.59
N LEU A 489 3.73 8.08 -22.42
CA LEU A 489 2.68 8.84 -21.73
C LEU A 489 2.16 10.02 -22.53
N ALA A 490 3.01 10.63 -23.36
CA ALA A 490 2.63 11.72 -24.27
C ALA A 490 2.04 11.22 -25.60
N GLY A 491 1.87 9.90 -25.79
CA GLY A 491 1.35 9.32 -27.02
C GLY A 491 2.29 9.43 -28.22
N GLN A 492 3.60 9.53 -27.97
CA GLN A 492 4.63 9.61 -29.01
C GLN A 492 5.57 8.41 -28.94
N PRO A 493 6.11 7.95 -30.07
CA PRO A 493 7.15 6.91 -30.05
C PRO A 493 8.42 7.46 -29.39
N PRO A 494 9.15 6.64 -28.59
CA PRO A 494 10.42 7.05 -28.02
C PRO A 494 11.41 7.51 -29.09
N TYR A 495 11.99 8.70 -28.90
CA TYR A 495 13.03 9.20 -29.79
C TYR A 495 14.41 8.70 -29.32
N PRO A 496 15.16 7.91 -30.11
CA PRO A 496 16.43 7.38 -29.67
C PRO A 496 17.41 8.53 -29.39
N PRO A 497 18.12 8.53 -28.26
CA PRO A 497 19.08 9.57 -27.96
C PRO A 497 20.20 9.54 -29.01
N GLN A 498 20.34 10.61 -29.80
CA GLN A 498 21.43 10.68 -30.78
C GLN A 498 22.77 10.60 -30.03
N PRO A 499 23.64 9.62 -30.34
CA PRO A 499 24.97 9.59 -29.75
C PRO A 499 25.71 10.86 -30.16
N ARG A 500 26.25 11.60 -29.19
CA ARG A 500 27.11 12.76 -29.48
C ARG A 500 28.17 12.34 -30.50
N PRO A 501 28.41 13.08 -31.60
CA PRO A 501 29.56 12.82 -32.44
C PRO A 501 30.82 12.93 -31.58
N ARG A 502 31.61 11.86 -31.53
CA ARG A 502 32.94 11.88 -30.89
C ARG A 502 33.69 13.08 -31.48
N ARG A 503 34.06 14.05 -30.63
CA ARG A 503 34.99 15.13 -31.04
C ARG A 503 36.23 14.46 -31.62
N ARG A 504 36.38 14.50 -32.95
CA ARG A 504 37.62 14.10 -33.62
C ARG A 504 38.69 15.07 -33.12
N PHE A 505 39.55 14.58 -32.23
CA PHE A 505 40.80 15.26 -31.92
C PHE A 505 41.64 15.26 -33.20
N PHE A 506 41.64 16.38 -33.92
CA PHE A 506 42.68 16.65 -34.91
C PHE A 506 43.99 16.84 -34.15
N ARG A 507 44.81 15.79 -34.10
CA ARG A 507 46.24 15.93 -33.81
C ARG A 507 46.83 16.81 -34.90
N LYS A 508 47.16 18.07 -34.57
CA LYS A 508 48.09 18.87 -35.37
C LYS A 508 49.40 18.08 -35.43
N ARG A 509 49.83 17.71 -36.63
CA ARG A 509 51.20 17.28 -36.88
C ARG A 509 52.07 18.53 -36.80
N SER A 510 53.00 18.55 -35.85
CA SER A 510 54.20 19.38 -35.84
C SER A 510 55.39 18.45 -35.99
#